data_AF-A0A382UVN0-F1
#
_entry.id   AF-A0A382UVN0-F1
#
_cell.length_a   1.000
_cell.length_b   1.000
_cell.length_c   1.000
_cell.angle_alpha   90.00
_cell.angle_beta   90.00
_cell.angle_gamma   90.00
#
_symmetry.space_group_name_H-M   'P 1'
#
loop_
_entity.id
_entity.type
_entity.pdbx_description
1 polymer ?
#
loop_
_entity_poly.entity_id
_entity_poly.type
_entity_poly.pdbx_seq_one_letter_code
_entity_poly.pdbx_strand_id
1 'polypeptide(L)'
;MFSFFDLNGKELCLRPDLTISSVLRFIQNKGNKKEKVCYAGQAFRKTYTKKDSIIKNQIGFEILGSNNKLMDDKEILDISLKILKNSSFKKSVLKLGNVEIFNLLIDKLDIPNRWKNRLKRYYWNES
;
A
#
# COMPACT_ATOMS: atom_id res chain seq x y z
N MET A 1 9.87 -9.63 -4.47
CA MET A 1 10.05 -10.00 -3.05
C MET A 1 11.39 -10.68 -2.87
N PHE A 2 12.10 -10.44 -1.76
CA PHE A 2 13.29 -11.20 -1.38
C PHE A 2 12.85 -12.39 -0.53
N SER A 3 12.90 -13.59 -1.10
CA SER A 3 12.65 -14.83 -0.37
C SER A 3 13.92 -15.67 -0.27
N PHE A 4 13.98 -16.47 0.79
CA PHE A 4 15.06 -17.38 1.15
C PHE A 4 14.49 -18.52 2.00
N PHE A 5 15.20 -19.62 2.11
CA PHE A 5 14.79 -20.74 2.95
C PHE A 5 15.52 -20.68 4.30
N ASP A 6 14.83 -21.01 5.38
CA ASP A 6 15.48 -21.25 6.68
C ASP A 6 16.17 -22.62 6.71
N LEU A 7 16.84 -22.94 7.83
CA LEU A 7 17.53 -24.22 8.01
C LEU A 7 16.60 -25.44 7.97
N ASN A 8 15.29 -25.25 8.14
CA ASN A 8 14.27 -26.30 8.08
C ASN A 8 13.61 -26.39 6.70
N GLY A 9 14.08 -25.64 5.71
CA GLY A 9 13.49 -25.59 4.36
C GLY A 9 12.19 -24.79 4.28
N LYS A 10 11.84 -23.99 5.29
CA LYS A 10 10.68 -23.11 5.25
C LYS A 10 11.01 -21.85 4.46
N GLU A 11 10.18 -21.51 3.47
CA GLU A 11 10.32 -20.25 2.74
C GLU A 11 9.97 -19.06 3.66
N LEU A 12 10.92 -18.15 3.77
CA LEU A 12 10.82 -16.87 4.45
C LEU A 12 11.00 -15.74 3.45
N CYS A 13 10.59 -14.54 3.84
CA CYS A 13 10.83 -13.34 3.07
C CYS A 13 11.25 -12.18 3.96
N LEU A 14 12.10 -11.32 3.41
CA LEU A 14 12.26 -9.98 3.97
C LEU A 14 11.01 -9.16 3.62
N ARG A 15 10.47 -8.43 4.60
CA ARG A 15 9.24 -7.65 4.43
C ARG A 15 9.38 -6.64 3.26
N PRO A 16 8.50 -6.67 2.24
CA PRO A 16 8.59 -5.77 1.10
C PRO A 16 8.04 -4.37 1.37
N ASP A 17 7.25 -4.22 2.43
CA ASP A 17 6.66 -3.00 2.97
C ASP A 17 6.29 -3.21 4.45
N LEU A 18 5.91 -2.13 5.15
CA LEU A 18 5.46 -2.18 6.54
C LEU A 18 3.93 -2.31 6.72
N THR A 19 3.13 -2.18 5.66
CA THR A 19 1.68 -2.34 5.72
C THR A 19 1.32 -3.78 6.06
N ILE A 20 1.90 -4.76 5.36
CA ILE A 20 1.64 -6.19 5.64
C ILE A 20 2.01 -6.55 7.09
N SER A 21 3.13 -6.02 7.59
CA SER A 21 3.55 -6.25 8.98
C SER A 21 2.54 -5.68 9.97
N SER A 22 1.97 -4.51 9.68
CA SER A 22 0.95 -3.85 10.50
C SER A 22 -0.36 -4.65 10.52
N VAL A 23 -0.78 -5.17 9.36
CA VAL A 23 -1.98 -6.02 9.25
C VAL A 23 -1.79 -7.36 9.97
N LEU A 24 -0.63 -8.01 9.82
CA LEU A 24 -0.34 -9.27 10.52
C LEU A 24 -0.40 -9.09 12.04
N ARG A 25 0.19 -8.01 12.56
CA ARG A 25 0.10 -7.66 13.99
C ARG A 25 -1.34 -7.47 14.44
N PHE A 26 -2.13 -6.72 13.67
CA PHE A 26 -3.54 -6.48 13.97
C PHE A 26 -4.34 -7.79 14.05
N ILE A 27 -4.14 -8.71 13.09
CA ILE A 27 -4.81 -10.02 13.07
C ILE A 27 -4.35 -10.90 14.25
N GLN A 28 -3.05 -10.97 14.52
CA GLN A 28 -2.48 -11.78 15.61
C GLN A 28 -2.99 -11.34 16.98
N ASN A 29 -3.21 -10.03 17.16
CA ASN A 29 -3.79 -9.47 18.37
C ASN A 29 -5.31 -9.64 18.46
N LYS A 30 -5.94 -10.42 17.54
CA LYS A 30 -7.39 -10.58 17.41
C LYS A 30 -8.11 -9.23 17.32
N GLY A 31 -7.51 -8.28 16.62
CA GLY A 31 -8.05 -6.94 16.43
C GLY A 31 -9.44 -7.00 15.82
N ASN A 32 -10.44 -6.56 16.57
CA ASN A 32 -11.83 -6.47 16.15
C ASN A 32 -12.40 -5.05 16.30
N LYS A 33 -11.54 -4.09 16.66
CA LYS A 33 -11.86 -2.68 16.88
C LYS A 33 -10.93 -1.81 16.06
N LYS A 34 -11.39 -0.58 15.76
CA LYS A 34 -10.59 0.44 15.08
C LYS A 34 -9.26 0.66 15.81
N GLU A 35 -8.15 0.44 15.12
CA GLU A 35 -6.79 0.71 15.59
C GLU A 35 -6.08 1.66 14.62
N LYS A 36 -5.25 2.56 15.15
CA LYS A 36 -4.37 3.41 14.36
C LYS A 36 -2.94 2.98 14.60
N VAL A 37 -2.24 2.63 13.54
CA VAL A 37 -0.89 2.08 13.60
C VAL A 37 0.05 3.03 12.89
N CYS A 38 1.07 3.54 13.59
CA CYS A 38 2.16 4.27 12.96
C CYS A 38 3.41 3.39 12.89
N TYR A 39 4.22 3.56 11.86
CA TYR A 39 5.49 2.84 11.73
C TYR A 39 6.58 3.72 11.10
N ALA A 40 7.82 3.39 11.45
CA ALA A 40 9.02 3.90 10.83
C ALA A 40 10.05 2.75 10.80
N GLY A 41 10.55 2.38 9.62
CA GLY A 41 11.48 1.27 9.51
C GLY A 41 11.90 0.94 8.09
N GLN A 42 12.72 -0.10 7.96
CA GLN A 42 13.24 -0.57 6.68
C GLN A 42 12.33 -1.62 6.03
N ALA A 43 12.16 -1.51 4.72
CA ALA A 43 11.54 -2.49 3.83
C ALA A 43 12.53 -2.91 2.72
N PHE A 44 12.34 -4.11 2.17
CA PHE A 44 13.32 -4.76 1.29
C PHE A 44 12.71 -5.13 -0.06
N ARG A 45 13.16 -4.48 -1.13
CA ARG A 45 12.58 -4.65 -2.48
C ARG A 45 13.66 -4.98 -3.49
N LYS A 46 13.41 -6.01 -4.32
CA LYS A 46 14.30 -6.35 -5.43
C LYS A 46 14.41 -5.14 -6.35
N THR A 47 15.63 -4.78 -6.71
CA THR A 47 15.92 -3.69 -7.64
C THR A 47 16.30 -4.28 -9.00
N TYR A 48 15.91 -3.60 -10.07
CA TYR A 48 16.24 -4.02 -11.44
C TYR A 48 17.50 -3.31 -11.96
N THR A 49 18.02 -2.34 -11.21
CA THR A 49 19.27 -1.63 -11.51
C THR A 49 20.27 -1.83 -10.36
N LYS A 50 21.57 -1.95 -10.69
CA LYS A 50 22.64 -2.13 -9.71
C LYS A 50 22.85 -0.91 -8.78
N LYS A 51 22.34 0.27 -9.16
CA LYS A 51 22.55 1.52 -8.42
C LYS A 51 21.53 1.73 -7.31
N ASP A 52 20.38 1.06 -7.37
CA ASP A 52 19.33 1.24 -6.39
C ASP A 52 19.57 0.40 -5.13
N SER A 53 19.50 1.05 -3.97
CA SER A 53 19.50 0.34 -2.68
C SER A 53 18.29 -0.59 -2.58
N ILE A 54 18.55 -1.83 -2.16
CA ILE A 54 17.56 -2.84 -1.79
C ILE A 54 16.76 -2.42 -0.56
N ILE A 55 17.38 -1.65 0.35
CA ILE A 55 16.79 -1.18 1.60
C ILE A 55 16.10 0.16 1.36
N LYS A 56 14.81 0.22 1.68
CA LYS A 56 13.99 1.44 1.60
C LYS A 56 13.51 1.80 3.01
N ASN A 57 13.86 3.00 3.48
CA ASN A 57 13.27 3.55 4.70
C ASN A 57 11.85 4.00 4.39
N GLN A 58 10.88 3.54 5.18
CA GLN A 58 9.48 3.90 5.07
C GLN A 58 8.96 4.40 6.40
N ILE A 59 8.16 5.45 6.33
CA ILE A 59 7.38 6.01 7.43
C ILE A 59 5.94 6.07 6.94
N GLY A 60 4.99 5.70 7.79
CA GLY A 60 3.58 5.71 7.42
C GLY A 60 2.69 5.36 8.60
N PHE A 61 1.40 5.34 8.34
CA PHE A 61 0.40 4.90 9.29
C PHE A 61 -0.80 4.27 8.58
N GLU A 62 -1.54 3.44 9.31
CA GLU A 62 -2.71 2.72 8.84
C GLU A 62 -3.86 2.90 9.84
N ILE A 63 -5.09 2.96 9.34
CA ILE A 63 -6.30 2.84 10.14
C ILE A 63 -6.90 1.46 9.84
N LEU A 64 -6.93 0.57 10.82
CA LEU A 64 -7.35 -0.82 10.67
C LEU A 64 -8.63 -1.10 11.47
N GLY A 65 -9.46 -2.03 10.99
CA GLY A 65 -10.63 -2.53 11.74
C GLY A 65 -11.79 -1.52 11.88
N SER A 66 -11.87 -0.53 11.01
CA SER A 66 -12.95 0.45 10.99
C SER A 66 -14.00 0.14 9.91
N ASN A 67 -15.25 0.51 10.18
CA ASN A 67 -16.38 0.34 9.26
C ASN A 67 -16.80 1.66 8.58
N ASN A 68 -16.06 2.76 8.79
CA ASN A 68 -16.41 4.08 8.25
C ASN A 68 -15.31 4.62 7.31
N LYS A 69 -15.22 3.99 6.13
CA LYS A 69 -14.23 4.31 5.09
C LYS A 69 -14.09 5.82 4.82
N LEU A 70 -15.21 6.54 4.64
CA LEU A 70 -15.19 7.96 4.31
C LEU A 70 -14.55 8.81 5.41
N MET A 71 -14.87 8.54 6.68
CA MET A 71 -14.27 9.27 7.80
C MET A 71 -12.80 8.93 7.98
N ASP A 72 -12.42 7.67 7.75
CA ASP A 72 -11.03 7.23 7.86
C ASP A 72 -10.16 7.78 6.73
N ASP A 73 -10.66 7.78 5.49
CA ASP A 73 -9.98 8.38 4.34
C ASP A 73 -9.76 9.88 4.56
N LYS A 74 -10.77 10.59 5.08
CA LYS A 74 -10.64 12.01 5.46
C LYS A 74 -9.57 12.19 6.54
N GLU A 75 -9.60 11.36 7.57
CA GLU A 75 -8.62 11.41 8.65
C GLU A 75 -7.18 11.16 8.13
N ILE A 76 -7.01 10.20 7.22
CA ILE A 76 -5.71 9.91 6.59
C ILE A 76 -5.20 11.14 5.82
N LEU A 77 -6.06 11.80 5.05
CA LEU A 77 -5.70 13.01 4.30
C LEU A 77 -5.34 14.17 5.23
N ASP A 78 -6.15 14.42 6.27
CA ASP A 78 -5.91 15.51 7.22
C ASP A 78 -4.57 15.33 7.95
N ILE A 79 -4.28 14.11 8.42
CA ILE A 79 -3.00 13.78 9.07
C ILE A 79 -1.84 13.92 8.08
N SER A 80 -1.99 13.39 6.87
CA SER A 80 -0.93 13.45 5.84
C SER A 80 -0.59 14.90 5.48
N LEU A 81 -1.61 15.76 5.30
CA LEU A 81 -1.41 17.18 5.05
C LEU A 81 -0.75 17.89 6.24
N LYS A 82 -1.10 17.54 7.47
CA LYS A 82 -0.45 18.07 8.68
C LYS A 82 1.04 17.69 8.74
N ILE A 83 1.38 16.44 8.42
CA ILE A 83 2.77 15.96 8.35
C ILE A 83 3.53 16.73 7.26
N LEU A 84 2.96 16.88 6.06
CA LEU A 84 3.60 17.62 4.97
C LEU A 84 3.81 19.09 5.31
N LYS A 85 2.84 19.76 5.94
CA LYS A 85 2.98 21.16 6.40
C LYS A 85 4.11 21.35 7.41
N ASN A 86 4.36 20.35 8.25
CA ASN A 86 5.42 20.38 9.27
C ASN A 86 6.77 19.87 8.76
N SER A 87 6.85 19.44 7.49
CA SER A 87 8.08 18.96 6.87
C SER A 87 8.86 20.11 6.23
N SER A 88 10.12 19.85 5.86
CA SER A 88 10.97 20.83 5.15
C SER A 88 10.63 20.98 3.65
N PHE A 89 9.64 20.25 3.13
CA PHE A 89 9.27 20.31 1.72
C PHE A 89 8.54 21.61 1.39
N LYS A 90 9.07 22.37 0.43
CA LYS A 90 8.53 23.68 0.04
C LYS A 90 7.34 23.62 -0.91
N LYS A 91 7.22 22.55 -1.69
CA LYS A 91 6.15 22.34 -2.68
C LYS A 91 5.77 20.86 -2.68
N SER A 92 4.47 20.58 -2.69
CA SER A 92 3.93 19.23 -2.83
C SER A 92 2.67 19.28 -3.70
N VAL A 93 2.41 18.19 -4.43
CA VAL A 93 1.21 18.01 -5.24
C VAL A 93 0.52 16.75 -4.76
N LEU A 94 -0.71 16.89 -4.27
CA LEU A 94 -1.55 15.75 -3.89
C LEU A 94 -2.42 15.37 -5.09
N LYS A 95 -2.23 14.16 -5.61
CA LYS A 95 -3.09 13.57 -6.63
C LYS A 95 -4.02 12.56 -5.96
N LEU A 96 -5.32 12.77 -6.06
CA LEU A 96 -6.34 11.85 -5.55
C LEU A 96 -6.95 11.08 -6.72
N GLY A 97 -7.11 9.78 -6.55
CA GLY A 97 -7.77 8.90 -7.52
C GLY A 97 -8.61 7.86 -6.81
N ASN A 98 -9.63 7.34 -7.50
CA ASN A 98 -10.43 6.23 -7.02
C ASN A 98 -10.48 5.12 -8.08
N VAL A 99 -9.85 3.98 -7.78
CA VAL A 99 -9.81 2.80 -8.65
C VAL A 99 -11.20 2.21 -8.91
N GLU A 100 -12.16 2.42 -8.01
CA GLU A 100 -13.53 1.95 -8.16
C GLU A 100 -14.22 2.61 -9.35
N ILE A 101 -13.96 3.90 -9.63
CA ILE A 101 -14.52 4.61 -10.78
C ILE A 101 -14.03 3.97 -12.08
N PHE A 102 -12.73 3.69 -12.17
CA PHE A 102 -12.15 3.00 -13.32
C PHE A 102 -12.76 1.60 -13.49
N ASN A 103 -12.87 0.83 -12.40
CA ASN A 103 -13.47 -0.50 -12.45
C ASN A 103 -14.93 -0.45 -12.92
N LEU A 104 -15.74 0.48 -12.37
CA LEU A 104 -17.12 0.69 -12.76
C LEU A 104 -17.26 1.03 -14.25
N LEU A 105 -16.40 1.91 -14.76
CA LEU A 105 -16.35 2.24 -16.19
C LEU A 105 -16.11 0.98 -17.04
N ILE A 106 -15.05 0.23 -16.74
CA ILE A 106 -14.71 -0.99 -17.49
C ILE A 106 -15.84 -2.03 -17.43
N ASP A 107 -16.53 -2.14 -16.29
CA ASP A 107 -17.63 -3.08 -16.12
C ASP A 107 -18.87 -2.71 -16.92
N LYS A 108 -19.11 -1.41 -17.16
CA LYS A 108 -20.22 -0.91 -17.97
C LYS A 108 -20.00 -1.01 -19.48
N LEU A 109 -18.77 -1.24 -19.95
CA LEU A 109 -18.51 -1.42 -21.38
C LEU A 109 -19.14 -2.72 -21.88
N ASP A 110 -19.77 -2.66 -23.06
CA ASP A 110 -20.29 -3.84 -23.77
C ASP A 110 -19.19 -4.54 -24.56
N ILE A 111 -18.24 -5.14 -23.84
CA ILE A 111 -17.09 -5.85 -24.40
C ILE A 111 -16.89 -7.20 -23.69
N PRO A 112 -16.22 -8.19 -24.32
CA PRO A 112 -15.97 -9.49 -23.70
C PRO A 112 -15.24 -9.39 -22.35
N ASN A 113 -15.60 -10.22 -21.38
CA ASN A 113 -14.98 -10.25 -20.04
C ASN A 113 -13.46 -10.41 -20.07
N ARG A 114 -12.94 -11.16 -21.04
CA ARG A 114 -11.48 -11.31 -21.25
C ARG A 114 -10.80 -9.96 -21.47
N TRP A 115 -11.45 -9.04 -22.18
CA TRP A 115 -10.93 -7.71 -22.47
C TRP A 115 -11.03 -6.81 -21.25
N LYS A 116 -12.17 -6.84 -20.52
CA LYS A 116 -12.32 -6.15 -19.24
C LYS A 116 -11.21 -6.51 -18.25
N ASN A 117 -10.94 -7.80 -18.11
CA ASN A 117 -9.89 -8.31 -17.23
C ASN A 117 -8.49 -7.87 -17.67
N ARG A 118 -8.22 -7.82 -19.00
CA ARG A 118 -6.96 -7.27 -19.51
C ARG A 118 -6.83 -5.78 -19.19
N LEU A 119 -7.86 -4.98 -19.42
CA LEU A 119 -7.84 -3.55 -19.10
C LEU A 119 -7.58 -3.32 -17.62
N LYS A 120 -8.32 -4.00 -16.73
CA LYS A 120 -8.13 -3.90 -15.28
C LYS A 120 -6.72 -4.31 -14.83
N ARG A 121 -6.14 -5.34 -15.44
CA ARG A 121 -4.82 -5.87 -15.09
C ARG A 121 -3.67 -5.00 -15.60
N TYR A 122 -3.76 -4.52 -16.83
CA TYR A 122 -2.62 -3.90 -17.53
C TYR A 122 -2.66 -2.37 -17.53
N TYR A 123 -3.75 -1.74 -17.09
CA TYR A 123 -3.85 -0.28 -17.03
C TYR A 123 -2.70 0.39 -16.27
N TRP A 124 -2.20 -0.25 -15.21
CA TRP A 124 -1.14 0.28 -14.35
C TRP A 124 0.28 -0.05 -14.84
N ASN A 125 0.42 -0.84 -15.91
CA ASN A 125 1.72 -1.12 -16.50
C ASN A 125 2.06 0.04 -17.44
N GLU A 126 2.59 1.13 -16.90
CA GLU A 126 3.29 2.11 -17.73
C GLU A 126 4.48 1.41 -18.42
N SER A 127 4.64 1.69 -19.72
CA SER A 127 5.67 1.09 -20.58
C SER A 127 7.05 1.67 -20.28
#